data_AF-A0A2K8SE81-F1
#
_entry.id   AF-A0A2K8SE81-F1
#
_cell.length_a   1.000
_cell.length_b   1.000
_cell.length_c   1.000
_cell.angle_alpha   90.00
_cell.angle_beta   90.00
_cell.angle_gamma   90.00
#
_symmetry.space_group_name_H-M   'P 1'
#
loop_
_entity.id
_entity.type
_entity.pdbx_description
1 polymer ?
#
loop_
_entity_poly.entity_id
_entity_poly.type
_entity_poly.pdbx_seq_one_letter_code
_entity_poly.pdbx_strand_id
1 'polypeptide(L)' 'MNKKNFNDLLNEIKNISEKLNDSNTSMEESIELFKKGTELIKEAKDQLTNLEGEVKKVLENNEFINF' A
#
# COMPACT_ATOMS: atom_id res chain seq x y z
N MET A 1 -7.38 -15.16 -5.21
CA MET A 1 -6.94 -14.37 -4.05
C MET A 1 -7.53 -12.98 -4.20
N ASN A 2 -8.31 -12.48 -3.23
CA ASN A 2 -8.82 -11.10 -3.27
C ASN A 2 -7.63 -10.15 -3.14
N LYS A 3 -7.46 -9.27 -4.13
CA LYS A 3 -6.49 -8.19 -4.09
C LYS A 3 -6.93 -7.22 -2.98
N LYS A 4 -6.05 -6.91 -2.04
CA LYS A 4 -6.36 -5.97 -0.95
C LYS A 4 -6.60 -4.59 -1.54
N ASN A 5 -7.63 -3.89 -1.06
CA ASN A 5 -7.84 -2.51 -1.49
C ASN A 5 -6.81 -1.59 -0.78
N PHE A 6 -6.71 -0.36 -1.23
CA PHE A 6 -5.73 0.60 -0.70
C PHE A 6 -5.86 0.81 0.83
N ASN A 7 -7.09 0.86 1.36
CA ASN A 7 -7.32 1.04 2.79
C ASN A 7 -6.91 -0.19 3.60
N ASP A 8 -7.12 -1.39 3.07
CA ASP A 8 -6.66 -2.64 3.69
C ASP A 8 -5.13 -2.66 3.79
N LEU A 9 -4.43 -2.26 2.71
CA LEU A 9 -2.97 -2.14 2.68
C LEU A 9 -2.47 -1.12 3.70
N LEU A 10 -3.09 0.06 3.76
CA LEU A 10 -2.73 1.09 4.74
C LEU A 10 -2.92 0.62 6.18
N ASN A 11 -4.03 -0.06 6.47
CA ASN A 11 -4.29 -0.61 7.80
C ASN A 11 -3.23 -1.64 8.20
N GLU A 12 -2.82 -2.52 7.28
CA GLU A 12 -1.76 -3.49 7.56
C GLU A 12 -0.39 -2.84 7.74
N ILE A 13 -0.05 -1.83 6.93
CA ILE A 13 1.20 -1.06 7.09
C ILE A 13 1.23 -0.39 8.47
N LYS A 14 0.10 0.19 8.90
CA LYS A 14 -0.03 0.81 10.23
C LYS A 14 0.18 -0.23 11.33
N ASN A 15 -0.48 -1.38 11.26
CA ASN A 15 -0.33 -2.45 12.24
C ASN A 15 1.11 -2.97 12.32
N ILE A 16 1.80 -3.10 11.17
CA ILE A 16 3.22 -3.46 11.14
C ILE A 16 4.07 -2.39 11.82
N SER A 17 3.81 -1.12 11.53
CA SER A 17 4.51 0.00 12.18
C SER A 17 4.28 0.03 13.69
N GLU A 18 3.08 -0.32 14.17
CA GLU A 18 2.79 -0.40 15.60
C GLU A 18 3.59 -1.54 16.25
N LYS A 19 3.61 -2.72 15.63
CA LYS A 19 4.40 -3.86 16.12
C LYS A 19 5.91 -3.60 16.13
N LEU A 20 6.44 -2.97 15.09
CA LEU A 20 7.87 -2.62 15.04
C LEU A 20 8.30 -1.66 16.17
N ASN A 21 7.36 -0.92 16.75
CA ASN A 21 7.61 -0.02 17.88
C ASN A 21 7.29 -0.67 19.24
N ASP A 22 6.78 -1.91 19.27
CA ASP A 22 6.51 -2.63 20.51
C ASP A 22 7.81 -3.20 21.10
N SER A 23 8.07 -2.90 22.37
CA SER A 23 9.23 -3.41 23.10
C SER A 23 9.27 -4.95 23.23
N ASN A 24 8.15 -5.63 23.01
CA ASN A 24 8.05 -7.08 23.07
C ASN A 24 8.35 -7.77 21.72
N THR A 25 8.46 -7.01 20.63
CA THR A 25 8.76 -7.58 19.31
C THR A 25 10.23 -7.99 19.24
N SER A 26 10.47 -9.26 18.92
CA SER A 26 11.83 -9.78 18.82
C SER A 26 12.55 -9.23 17.58
N MET A 27 13.88 -9.39 17.54
CA MET A 27 14.68 -9.00 16.39
C MET A 27 14.28 -9.80 15.14
N GLU A 28 14.06 -11.10 15.28
CA GLU A 28 13.61 -11.97 14.20
C GLU A 28 12.23 -11.54 13.68
N GLU A 29 11.29 -11.25 14.58
CA GLU A 29 9.97 -10.77 14.19
C GLU A 29 10.06 -9.39 13.50
N SER A 30 10.93 -8.51 13.99
CA SER A 30 11.18 -7.19 13.39
C SER A 30 11.68 -7.29 11.95
N ILE A 31 12.55 -8.25 11.65
CA ILE A 31 13.06 -8.47 10.29
C ILE A 31 11.93 -8.91 9.35
N GLU A 32 11.08 -9.83 9.80
CA GLU A 32 9.95 -10.31 8.99
C GLU A 32 8.87 -9.24 8.81
N LEU A 33 8.55 -8.49 9.87
CA LEU A 33 7.66 -7.34 9.82
C LEU A 33 8.17 -6.26 8.86
N PHE A 34 9.48 -5.97 8.88
CA PHE A 34 10.10 -5.02 7.96
C PHE A 34 9.97 -5.46 6.51
N LYS A 35 10.34 -6.72 6.18
CA LYS A 35 10.20 -7.26 4.82
C LYS A 35 8.75 -7.14 4.34
N LYS A 36 7.80 -7.63 5.13
CA LYS A 36 6.38 -7.55 4.81
C LYS A 36 5.91 -6.10 4.64
N GLY A 37 6.33 -5.20 5.50
CA GLY A 37 6.01 -3.78 5.42
C GLY A 37 6.48 -3.16 4.11
N THR A 38 7.72 -3.46 3.68
CA THR A 38 8.25 -2.94 2.41
C THR A 38 7.50 -3.45 1.19
N GLU A 39 7.06 -4.71 1.20
CA GLU A 39 6.23 -5.28 0.13
C GLU A 39 4.86 -4.60 0.05
N LEU A 40 4.19 -4.38 1.19
CA LEU A 40 2.88 -3.71 1.23
C LEU A 40 2.97 -2.24 0.79
N ILE A 41 4.03 -1.52 1.19
CA ILE A 41 4.29 -0.15 0.75
C ILE A 41 4.44 -0.10 -0.77
N LYS A 42 5.16 -1.06 -1.35
CA LYS A 42 5.30 -1.17 -2.80
C LYS A 42 3.95 -1.41 -3.47
N GLU A 43 3.15 -2.34 -2.96
CA GLU A 43 1.81 -2.62 -3.52
C GLU A 43 0.89 -1.39 -3.45
N ALA A 44 0.88 -0.67 -2.33
CA ALA A 44 0.09 0.55 -2.17
C ALA A 44 0.52 1.64 -3.15
N LYS A 45 1.84 1.82 -3.34
CA LYS A 45 2.39 2.76 -4.33
C LYS A 45 1.98 2.38 -5.75
N ASP A 46 2.03 1.10 -6.09
CA ASP A 46 1.64 0.62 -7.42
C ASP A 46 0.14 0.87 -7.68
N GLN A 47 -0.73 0.70 -6.67
CA GLN A 47 -2.16 1.03 -6.80
C GLN A 47 -2.40 2.51 -7.13
N LEU A 48 -1.74 3.42 -6.39
CA LEU A 48 -1.86 4.86 -6.65
C LEU A 48 -1.27 5.26 -8.00
N THR A 49 -0.11 4.69 -8.37
CA THR A 49 0.54 4.98 -9.66
C THR A 49 -0.33 4.54 -10.84
N ASN A 50 -1.02 3.40 -10.72
CA ASN A 50 -1.95 2.92 -11.74
C ASN A 50 -3.15 3.86 -11.88
N LEU A 51 -3.77 4.25 -10.75
CA LEU A 51 -4.89 5.20 -10.75
C LEU A 51 -4.48 6.56 -11.34
N GLU A 52 -3.29 7.07 -11.00
CA GLU A 52 -2.76 8.30 -11.60
C GLU A 52 -2.60 8.16 -13.12
N GLY A 53 -2.10 7.01 -13.60
CA GLY A 53 -1.98 6.71 -15.02
C GLY A 53 -3.31 6.64 -15.74
N GLU A 54 -4.33 6.05 -15.11
CA GLU A 54 -5.71 6.03 -15.65
C GLU A 54 -6.28 7.44 -15.76
N VAL A 55 -6.17 8.25 -14.71
CA VAL A 55 -6.62 9.65 -14.72
C VAL A 55 -5.89 10.46 -15.80
N LYS A 56 -4.57 10.29 -15.97
CA LYS A 56 -3.81 10.97 -17.03
C LYS A 56 -4.31 10.64 -18.43
N LYS A 57 -4.54 9.35 -18.73
CA LYS A 57 -5.07 8.92 -20.04
C LYS A 57 -6.43 9.54 -20.34
N VAL A 58 -7.29 9.59 -19.33
CA VAL A 58 -8.64 10.18 -19.41
C VAL A 58 -8.56 11.67 -19.75
N LEU A 59 -7.70 12.41 -19.06
CA LEU A 59 -7.45 13.83 -19.34
C LEU A 59 -6.82 14.08 -20.71
N GLU A 60 -5.84 13.26 -21.12
CA GLU A 60 -5.18 13.37 -22.44
C GLU A 60 -6.15 13.07 -23.60
N ASN A 61 -7.12 12.17 -23.39
CA ASN A 61 -8.12 11.81 -24.39
C ASN A 61 -9.33 12.77 -24.43
N ASN A 62 -9.37 13.83 -23.61
CA ASN A 62 -10.55 14.70 -23.39
C ASN A 62 -11.83 13.93 -23.03
N GLU A 63 -11.71 12.69 -22.53
CA GLU A 63 -12.85 11.94 -22.04
C GLU A 63 -13.08 12.38 -20.59
N PHE A 64 -13.96 13.35 -20.35
CA PHE A 64 -14.34 13.68 -18.97
C PHE A 64 -15.13 12.51 -18.36
N ILE A 65 -14.48 11.68 -17.56
CA ILE A 65 -15.18 10.72 -16.70
C ILE A 65 -15.78 11.51 -15.54
N ASN A 66 -17.10 11.65 -15.53
CA ASN A 66 -17.83 12.11 -14.35
C ASN A 66 -17.72 11.02 -13.26
N PHE A 67 -17.09 11.35 -12.15
CA PHE A 67 -17.02 10.52 -10.93
C PHE A 67 -18.27 10.69 -10.07
#